data_AF-A0A535DCI6-F1
#
_entry.id   AF-A0A535DCI6-F1
#
_cell.length_a   1.000
_cell.length_b   1.000
_cell.length_c   1.000
_cell.angle_alpha   90.00
_cell.angle_beta   90.00
_cell.angle_gamma   90.00
#
_symmetry.space_group_name_H-M   'P 1'
#
loop_
_entity.id
_entity.type
_entity.pdbx_description
1 polymer ?
#
loop_
_entity_poly.entity_id
_entity_poly.type
_entity_poly.pdbx_seq_one_letter_code
_entity_poly.pdbx_strand_id
1 'polypeptide(L)'
;MLPGYEIGPRPGRCRMYFRGMAAHPGLAALRDLQVACRACHVCVDAGIIPEANPTFAGEWGAPFFLVGQAPGPAERQTRRPFSGRAGKELDRWMLRAGFASAEEFRHLTYIAALMRCFPGRNRTGTGDLRPPPAAVKNCAHWLDAELELFQPQVIILVGQMAIARFLGPGPLEERVGRSFGKDPVMVPLPHPSGQSRWLNDALNRRRLERALALIRRLRVSLQQDPKATRARASARLTASAVSAAKRRE
;
A
#
# COMPACT_ATOMS: atom_id res chain seq x y z
N MET A 1 -32.57 -36.09 -27.64
CA MET A 1 -32.29 -36.22 -26.20
C MET A 1 -30.80 -35.96 -26.01
N LEU A 2 -30.44 -34.72 -25.63
CA LEU A 2 -29.20 -34.24 -25.00
C LEU A 2 -29.37 -32.71 -24.88
N PRO A 3 -29.52 -32.11 -23.68
CA PRO A 3 -29.50 -30.67 -23.52
C PRO A 3 -28.06 -30.16 -23.30
N GLY A 4 -27.83 -28.94 -23.80
CA GLY A 4 -26.54 -28.27 -23.86
C GLY A 4 -25.92 -27.90 -22.52
N TYR A 5 -24.60 -27.75 -22.55
CA TYR A 5 -23.77 -27.25 -21.45
C TYR A 5 -23.20 -25.89 -21.85
N GLU A 6 -23.93 -24.82 -21.53
CA GLU A 6 -23.40 -23.45 -21.60
C GLU A 6 -22.60 -23.15 -20.33
N ILE A 7 -21.30 -22.94 -20.47
CA ILE A 7 -20.41 -22.47 -19.40
C ILE A 7 -20.46 -20.94 -19.39
N GLY A 8 -21.49 -20.38 -18.77
CA GLY A 8 -21.55 -18.96 -18.45
C GLY A 8 -20.65 -18.62 -17.24
N PRO A 9 -20.00 -17.43 -17.21
CA PRO A 9 -19.18 -17.01 -16.09
C PRO A 9 -20.04 -16.78 -14.84
N ARG A 10 -19.75 -17.51 -13.75
CA ARG A 10 -20.42 -17.31 -12.46
C ARG A 10 -20.01 -15.93 -11.90
N PRO A 11 -20.95 -15.03 -11.57
CA PRO A 11 -20.62 -13.72 -11.01
C PRO A 11 -20.11 -13.89 -9.57
N GLY A 12 -18.79 -13.86 -9.41
CA GLY A 12 -18.13 -13.89 -8.11
C GLY A 12 -18.34 -12.58 -7.34
N ARG A 13 -19.09 -12.69 -6.24
CA ARG A 13 -19.07 -11.97 -4.94
C ARG A 13 -18.02 -10.87 -4.63
N CYS A 14 -17.67 -9.99 -5.57
CA CYS A 14 -16.93 -8.75 -5.30
C CYS A 14 -17.84 -7.51 -5.23
N ARG A 15 -19.13 -7.66 -5.58
CA ARG A 15 -20.07 -6.55 -5.79
C ARG A 15 -20.57 -5.85 -4.52
N MET A 16 -20.20 -6.34 -3.33
CA MET A 16 -20.73 -5.82 -2.06
C MET A 16 -19.91 -4.68 -1.43
N TYR A 17 -18.74 -4.31 -1.94
CA TYR A 17 -18.01 -3.16 -1.36
C TYR A 17 -18.51 -1.80 -1.84
N PHE A 18 -19.20 -1.73 -2.99
CA PHE A 18 -19.34 -0.47 -3.73
C PHE A 18 -20.71 -0.29 -4.39
N ARG A 19 -21.74 0.02 -3.60
CA ARG A 19 -22.99 0.57 -4.12
C ARG A 19 -23.13 2.00 -3.60
N GLY A 20 -22.96 3.01 -4.48
CA GLY A 20 -23.24 4.43 -4.20
C GLY A 20 -22.06 5.42 -4.27
N MET A 21 -21.09 5.27 -5.18
CA MET A 21 -19.83 6.06 -5.19
C MET A 21 -19.77 7.33 -6.06
N ALA A 22 -20.87 7.77 -6.68
CA ALA A 22 -20.79 8.90 -7.61
C ALA A 22 -20.55 10.27 -6.94
N ALA A 23 -20.76 10.41 -5.62
CA ALA A 23 -20.60 11.68 -4.90
C ALA A 23 -20.10 11.49 -3.44
N HIS A 24 -19.12 10.61 -3.22
CA HIS A 24 -18.55 10.42 -1.88
C HIS A 24 -17.50 11.50 -1.58
N PRO A 25 -17.61 12.34 -0.53
CA PRO A 25 -16.67 13.44 -0.27
C PRO A 25 -15.22 12.97 -0.13
N GLY A 26 -15.02 11.80 0.48
CA GLY A 26 -13.70 11.16 0.57
C GLY A 26 -13.09 10.76 -0.79
N LEU A 27 -13.92 10.38 -1.77
CA LEU A 27 -13.44 10.09 -3.14
C LEU A 27 -12.98 11.37 -3.85
N ALA A 28 -13.71 12.48 -3.67
CA ALA A 28 -13.31 13.78 -4.21
C ALA A 28 -11.98 14.25 -3.58
N ALA A 29 -11.90 14.25 -2.24
CA ALA A 29 -10.67 14.61 -1.52
C ALA A 29 -9.48 13.73 -1.92
N LEU A 30 -9.69 12.43 -2.12
CA LEU A 30 -8.64 11.54 -2.62
C LEU A 30 -8.18 11.95 -4.02
N ARG A 31 -9.11 12.21 -4.94
CA ARG A 31 -8.75 12.62 -6.30
C ARG A 31 -7.93 13.91 -6.29
N ASP A 32 -8.33 14.90 -5.50
CA ASP A 32 -7.60 16.16 -5.36
C ASP A 32 -6.18 15.93 -4.81
N LEU A 33 -6.05 15.12 -3.77
CA LEU A 33 -4.75 14.75 -3.19
C LEU A 33 -3.88 14.02 -4.21
N GLN A 34 -4.44 13.10 -4.98
CA GLN A 34 -3.72 12.35 -6.01
C GLN A 34 -3.28 13.26 -7.17
N VAL A 35 -4.12 14.21 -7.60
CA VAL A 35 -3.77 15.19 -8.64
C VAL A 35 -2.63 16.08 -8.14
N ALA A 36 -2.73 16.62 -6.93
CA ALA A 36 -1.70 17.46 -6.34
C ALA A 36 -0.38 16.69 -6.16
N CYS A 37 -0.43 15.45 -5.69
CA CYS A 37 0.75 14.60 -5.53
C CYS A 37 1.42 14.30 -6.89
N ARG A 38 0.64 14.05 -7.95
CA ARG A 38 1.17 13.83 -9.31
C ARG A 38 1.83 15.07 -9.91
N ALA A 39 1.42 16.26 -9.49
CA ALA A 39 2.00 17.54 -9.90
C ALA A 39 3.17 17.99 -9.01
N CYS A 40 3.60 17.20 -8.01
CA CYS A 40 4.66 17.59 -7.09
C CYS A 40 6.05 17.55 -7.76
N HIS A 41 6.77 18.68 -7.70
CA HIS A 41 8.15 18.82 -8.22
C HIS A 41 9.22 19.08 -7.14
N VAL A 42 8.84 19.12 -5.86
CA VAL A 42 9.72 19.53 -4.73
C VAL A 42 11.11 18.85 -4.72
N CYS A 43 11.18 17.54 -5.01
CA CYS A 43 12.46 16.83 -5.02
C CYS A 43 13.34 17.15 -6.25
N VAL A 44 12.73 17.58 -7.36
CA VAL A 44 13.45 18.09 -8.54
C VAL A 44 13.96 19.50 -8.25
N ASP A 45 13.10 20.37 -7.72
CA ASP A 45 13.45 21.76 -7.39
C ASP A 45 14.59 21.83 -6.36
N ALA A 46 14.64 20.85 -5.44
CA ALA A 46 15.71 20.69 -4.47
C ALA A 46 16.97 19.99 -5.03
N GLY A 47 17.02 19.65 -6.32
CA GLY A 47 18.16 18.99 -6.97
C GLY A 47 18.43 17.55 -6.52
N ILE A 48 17.46 16.88 -5.88
CA ILE A 48 17.64 15.51 -5.34
C ILE A 48 17.48 14.45 -6.43
N ILE A 49 16.56 14.67 -7.36
CA ILE A 49 16.30 13.78 -8.50
C ILE A 49 16.16 14.62 -9.78
N PRO A 50 16.50 14.07 -10.96
CA PRO A 50 16.42 14.82 -12.21
C PRO A 50 14.99 14.93 -12.77
N GLU A 51 14.07 14.06 -12.33
CA GLU A 51 12.71 14.01 -12.87
C GLU A 51 11.70 13.65 -11.76
N ALA A 52 10.58 14.36 -11.73
CA ALA A 52 9.45 14.04 -10.87
C ALA A 52 8.57 12.99 -11.57
N ASN A 53 8.39 11.85 -10.91
CA ASN A 53 7.42 10.86 -11.35
C ASN A 53 6.73 10.17 -10.16
N PRO A 54 5.88 10.91 -9.44
CA PRO A 54 5.18 10.40 -8.26
C PRO A 54 4.36 9.15 -8.60
N THR A 55 4.67 8.04 -7.94
CA THR A 55 4.06 6.73 -8.19
C THR A 55 3.37 6.21 -6.94
N PHE A 56 2.08 5.93 -7.08
CA PHE A 56 1.18 5.36 -6.08
C PHE A 56 -0.08 4.86 -6.82
N ALA A 57 -0.86 3.98 -6.20
CA ALA A 57 -2.11 3.51 -6.77
C ALA A 57 -3.07 3.02 -5.69
N GLY A 58 -4.37 3.20 -5.92
CA GLY A 58 -5.43 2.71 -5.05
C GLY A 58 -6.70 3.52 -5.22
N GLU A 59 -7.80 2.95 -4.73
CA GLU A 59 -9.14 3.53 -4.83
C GLU A 59 -9.67 3.88 -3.44
N TRP A 60 -10.66 4.79 -3.40
CA TRP A 60 -11.31 5.17 -2.15
C TRP A 60 -11.93 3.94 -1.48
N GLY A 61 -11.80 3.86 -0.15
CA GLY A 61 -12.38 2.78 0.65
C GLY A 61 -11.55 1.50 0.72
N ALA A 62 -10.33 1.48 0.18
CA ALA A 62 -9.39 0.37 0.35
C ALA A 62 -9.13 0.08 1.85
N PRO A 63 -9.44 -1.13 2.37
CA PRO A 63 -9.23 -1.44 3.78
C PRO A 63 -7.76 -1.68 4.14
N PHE A 64 -6.94 -2.00 3.16
CA PHE A 64 -5.49 -2.16 3.31
C PHE A 64 -4.74 -0.93 2.79
N PHE A 65 -3.64 -0.60 3.45
CA PHE A 65 -2.66 0.37 2.98
C PHE A 65 -1.28 -0.27 2.97
N LEU A 66 -0.58 -0.27 1.85
CA LEU A 66 0.78 -0.79 1.74
C LEU A 66 1.77 0.36 1.60
N VAL A 67 2.81 0.35 2.43
CA VAL A 67 3.89 1.35 2.40
C VAL A 67 5.21 0.68 2.05
N GLY A 68 5.79 1.05 0.91
CA GLY A 68 7.15 0.68 0.49
C GLY A 68 8.18 1.79 0.72
N GLN A 69 9.41 1.60 0.22
CA GLN A 69 10.48 2.60 0.34
C GLN A 69 10.40 3.71 -0.72
N ALA A 70 10.35 3.32 -2.00
CA ALA A 70 10.32 4.18 -3.18
C ALA A 70 10.01 3.33 -4.43
N PRO A 71 9.55 3.96 -5.52
CA PRO A 71 9.44 3.31 -6.83
C PRO A 71 10.81 2.83 -7.34
N GLY A 72 10.82 1.81 -8.18
CA GLY A 72 11.98 1.39 -8.97
C GLY A 72 11.91 1.88 -10.43
N PRO A 73 12.82 1.40 -11.30
CA PRO A 73 12.85 1.80 -12.71
C PRO A 73 11.60 1.40 -13.50
N ALA A 74 11.05 0.21 -13.23
CA ALA A 74 9.82 -0.25 -13.88
C ALA A 74 8.63 0.59 -13.45
N GLU A 75 8.55 0.92 -12.17
CA GLU A 75 7.51 1.77 -11.59
C GLU A 75 7.59 3.19 -12.14
N ARG A 76 8.79 3.75 -12.36
CA ARG A 76 8.97 5.02 -13.07
C ARG A 76 8.35 4.95 -14.47
N GLN A 77 8.62 3.90 -15.23
CA GLN A 77 8.08 3.77 -16.60
C GLN A 77 6.57 3.60 -16.62
N THR A 78 6.02 2.77 -15.73
CA THR A 78 4.59 2.41 -15.78
C THR A 78 3.70 3.29 -14.91
N ARG A 79 4.27 4.11 -14.01
CA ARG A 79 3.57 4.81 -12.93
C ARG A 79 2.69 3.92 -12.06
N ARG A 80 2.98 2.61 -12.03
CA ARG A 80 2.26 1.62 -11.22
C ARG A 80 3.19 1.11 -10.14
N PRO A 81 2.84 1.22 -8.85
CA PRO A 81 3.69 0.72 -7.78
C PRO A 81 3.80 -0.80 -7.84
N PHE A 82 4.99 -1.32 -7.54
CA PHE A 82 5.29 -2.75 -7.60
C PHE A 82 4.93 -3.35 -8.96
N SER A 83 5.42 -2.75 -10.05
CA SER A 83 5.28 -3.24 -11.43
C SER A 83 6.49 -4.06 -11.89
N GLY A 84 7.62 -3.95 -11.19
CA GLY A 84 8.85 -4.69 -11.48
C GLY A 84 8.89 -6.10 -10.87
N ARG A 85 10.11 -6.68 -10.83
CA ARG A 85 10.36 -8.03 -10.29
C ARG A 85 9.92 -8.18 -8.83
N ALA A 86 10.21 -7.18 -8.00
CA ALA A 86 9.80 -7.15 -6.60
C ALA A 86 8.27 -7.16 -6.46
N GLY A 87 7.56 -6.52 -7.40
CA GLY A 87 6.10 -6.56 -7.45
C GLY A 87 5.53 -7.91 -7.80
N LYS A 88 6.13 -8.64 -8.74
CA LYS A 88 5.72 -10.02 -9.05
C LYS A 88 5.90 -10.98 -7.87
N GLU A 89 6.93 -10.77 -7.05
CA GLU A 89 7.12 -11.52 -5.80
C GLU A 89 6.09 -11.12 -4.74
N LEU A 90 5.83 -9.82 -4.58
CA LEU A 90 4.77 -9.33 -3.69
C LEU A 90 3.40 -9.91 -4.07
N ASP A 91 3.05 -9.91 -5.36
CA ASP A 91 1.79 -10.48 -5.86
C ASP A 91 1.70 -11.98 -5.48
N ARG A 92 2.79 -12.76 -5.65
CA ARG A 92 2.84 -14.17 -5.21
C ARG A 92 2.66 -14.33 -3.70
N TRP A 93 3.22 -13.43 -2.89
CA TRP A 93 3.01 -13.45 -1.44
C TRP A 93 1.57 -13.16 -1.07
N MET A 94 0.92 -12.22 -1.75
CA MET A 94 -0.47 -11.87 -1.47
C MET A 94 -1.43 -13.00 -1.87
N LEU A 95 -1.17 -13.72 -2.97
CA LEU A 95 -1.92 -14.94 -3.29
C LEU A 95 -1.83 -15.98 -2.17
N ARG A 96 -0.64 -16.18 -1.60
CA ARG A 96 -0.42 -17.09 -0.46
C ARG A 96 -1.08 -16.58 0.83
N ALA A 97 -1.19 -15.26 0.98
CA ALA A 97 -1.97 -14.61 2.03
C ALA A 97 -3.49 -14.70 1.80
N GLY A 98 -3.95 -15.39 0.76
CA GLY A 98 -5.36 -15.71 0.54
C GLY A 98 -6.15 -14.71 -0.29
N PHE A 99 -5.48 -13.79 -0.99
CA PHE A 99 -6.11 -13.04 -2.09
C PHE A 99 -6.32 -13.98 -3.30
N ALA A 100 -7.47 -13.87 -3.96
CA ALA A 100 -7.86 -14.69 -5.10
C ALA A 100 -7.07 -14.32 -6.38
N SER A 101 -6.66 -13.06 -6.50
CA SER A 101 -5.81 -12.59 -7.60
C SER A 101 -4.96 -11.39 -7.17
N ALA A 102 -3.91 -11.08 -7.95
CA ALA A 102 -3.14 -9.85 -7.76
C ALA A 102 -4.01 -8.59 -7.98
N GLU A 103 -5.01 -8.67 -8.84
CA GLU A 103 -5.95 -7.58 -9.10
C GLU A 103 -6.86 -7.34 -7.89
N GLU A 104 -7.40 -8.39 -7.26
CA GLU A 104 -8.17 -8.27 -6.02
C GLU A 104 -7.33 -7.60 -4.93
N PHE A 105 -6.07 -8.03 -4.77
CA PHE A 105 -5.16 -7.40 -3.82
C PHE A 105 -4.97 -5.91 -4.10
N ARG A 106 -4.71 -5.52 -5.35
CA ARG A 106 -4.51 -4.12 -5.76
C ARG A 106 -5.78 -3.27 -5.63
N HIS A 107 -6.95 -3.86 -5.85
CA HIS A 107 -8.22 -3.16 -5.66
C HIS A 107 -8.55 -2.91 -4.18
N LEU A 108 -8.20 -3.85 -3.30
CA LEU A 108 -8.42 -3.74 -1.86
C LEU A 108 -7.31 -2.99 -1.11
N THR A 109 -6.26 -2.53 -1.81
CA THR A 109 -5.07 -1.96 -1.18
C THR A 109 -4.69 -0.63 -1.81
N TYR A 110 -4.58 0.41 -0.98
CA TYR A 110 -3.88 1.62 -1.38
C TYR A 110 -2.37 1.42 -1.23
N ILE A 111 -1.59 1.65 -2.28
CA ILE A 111 -0.16 1.37 -2.33
C ILE A 111 0.61 2.66 -2.56
N ALA A 112 1.46 3.01 -1.59
CA ALA A 112 2.34 4.17 -1.63
C ALA A 112 3.72 3.82 -1.09
N ALA A 113 4.61 4.81 -1.06
CA ALA A 113 5.97 4.68 -0.57
C ALA A 113 6.42 5.94 0.18
N LEU A 114 7.46 5.80 1.01
CA LEU A 114 8.04 6.91 1.77
C LEU A 114 8.57 8.04 0.88
N MET A 115 9.16 7.69 -0.27
CA MET A 115 9.50 8.63 -1.33
C MET A 115 8.63 8.30 -2.56
N ARG A 116 8.06 9.33 -3.21
CA ARG A 116 7.11 9.14 -4.32
C ARG A 116 7.75 8.90 -5.67
N CYS A 117 9.01 9.28 -5.84
CA CYS A 117 9.71 9.22 -7.12
C CYS A 117 10.88 8.22 -7.04
N PHE A 118 11.30 7.69 -8.19
CA PHE A 118 12.47 6.82 -8.28
C PHE A 118 13.76 7.60 -7.92
N PRO A 119 14.53 7.17 -6.90
CA PRO A 119 15.73 7.90 -6.47
C PRO A 119 16.94 7.75 -7.42
N GLY A 120 16.86 6.88 -8.43
CA GLY A 120 17.98 6.59 -9.34
C GLY A 120 18.65 5.24 -9.05
N ARG A 121 19.59 4.85 -9.92
CA ARG A 121 20.41 3.64 -9.77
C ARG A 121 21.64 3.92 -8.91
N ASN A 122 22.11 2.92 -8.17
CA ASN A 122 23.40 3.03 -7.49
C ASN A 122 24.55 3.07 -8.52
N ARG A 123 25.71 3.61 -8.12
CA ARG A 123 26.89 3.77 -9.01
C ARG A 123 27.40 2.45 -9.60
N THR A 124 27.17 1.35 -8.89
CA THR A 124 27.60 -0.01 -9.29
C THR A 124 26.59 -0.72 -10.19
N GLY A 125 25.42 -0.12 -10.48
CA GLY A 125 24.37 -0.71 -11.32
C GLY A 125 23.67 -1.94 -10.73
N THR A 126 24.04 -2.39 -9.52
CA THR A 126 23.54 -3.59 -8.86
C THR A 126 22.17 -3.41 -8.21
N GLY A 127 21.73 -2.16 -8.06
CA GLY A 127 20.49 -1.84 -7.38
C GLY A 127 20.06 -0.39 -7.55
N ASP A 128 19.05 -0.02 -6.78
CA ASP A 128 18.52 1.34 -6.77
C ASP A 128 19.14 2.09 -5.59
N LEU A 129 19.23 3.41 -5.68
CA LEU A 129 19.65 4.23 -4.55
C LEU A 129 18.63 4.08 -3.42
N ARG A 130 19.14 4.01 -2.19
CA ARG A 130 18.28 4.17 -1.02
C ARG A 130 17.69 5.58 -1.06
N PRO A 131 16.38 5.77 -0.79
CA PRO A 131 15.78 7.10 -0.74
C PRO A 131 16.54 8.02 0.22
N PRO A 132 17.03 9.18 -0.25
CA PRO A 132 17.72 10.14 0.60
C PRO A 132 16.80 10.65 1.72
N PRO A 133 17.31 10.91 2.94
CA PRO A 133 16.50 11.44 4.04
C PRO A 133 15.74 12.72 3.69
N ALA A 134 16.37 13.63 2.92
CA ALA A 134 15.73 14.85 2.44
C ALA A 134 14.51 14.56 1.53
N ALA A 135 14.62 13.59 0.62
CA ALA A 135 13.49 13.22 -0.23
C ALA A 135 12.35 12.57 0.56
N VAL A 136 12.68 11.71 1.53
CA VAL A 136 11.68 11.12 2.44
C VAL A 136 10.97 12.20 3.25
N LYS A 137 11.72 13.20 3.76
CA LYS A 137 11.14 14.36 4.47
C LYS A 137 10.21 15.16 3.55
N ASN A 138 10.63 15.46 2.33
CA ASN A 138 9.82 16.20 1.36
C ASN A 138 8.53 15.46 0.99
N CYS A 139 8.55 14.13 0.96
CA CYS A 139 7.38 13.30 0.62
C CYS A 139 6.50 12.92 1.82
N ALA A 140 6.93 13.18 3.06
CA ALA A 140 6.25 12.70 4.27
C ALA A 140 4.79 13.17 4.36
N HIS A 141 4.54 14.45 4.05
CA HIS A 141 3.20 15.04 4.11
C HIS A 141 2.19 14.34 3.20
N TRP A 142 2.61 13.83 2.03
CA TRP A 142 1.71 13.06 1.16
C TRP A 142 1.26 11.75 1.83
N LEU A 143 2.20 11.03 2.44
CA LEU A 143 1.88 9.78 3.14
C LEU A 143 1.00 10.04 4.37
N ASP A 144 1.32 11.06 5.14
CA ASP A 144 0.56 11.41 6.34
C ASP A 144 -0.88 11.85 5.98
N ALA A 145 -1.05 12.65 4.92
CA ALA A 145 -2.37 13.06 4.42
C ALA A 145 -3.17 11.86 3.87
N GLU A 146 -2.53 10.94 3.14
CA GLU A 146 -3.20 9.72 2.68
C GLU A 146 -3.62 8.82 3.83
N LEU A 147 -2.80 8.66 4.88
CA LEU A 147 -3.14 7.89 6.06
C LEU A 147 -4.27 8.54 6.87
N GLU A 148 -4.25 9.88 7.02
CA GLU A 148 -5.34 10.65 7.65
C GLU A 148 -6.64 10.47 6.87
N LEU A 149 -6.58 10.50 5.54
CA LEU A 149 -7.73 10.37 4.65
C LEU A 149 -8.30 8.94 4.61
N PHE A 150 -7.45 7.92 4.52
CA PHE A 150 -7.89 6.53 4.42
C PHE A 150 -8.29 5.92 5.76
N GLN A 151 -7.58 6.27 6.85
CA GLN A 151 -7.70 5.60 8.14
C GLN A 151 -7.73 4.07 7.97
N PRO A 152 -6.74 3.46 7.29
CA PRO A 152 -6.82 2.05 6.89
C PRO A 152 -7.06 1.14 8.10
N GLN A 153 -7.64 -0.03 7.88
CA GLN A 153 -7.80 -1.01 8.97
C GLN A 153 -6.52 -1.82 9.16
N VAL A 154 -5.79 -2.04 8.06
CA VAL A 154 -4.52 -2.76 8.04
C VAL A 154 -3.47 -1.98 7.27
N ILE A 155 -2.27 -1.84 7.85
CA ILE A 155 -1.11 -1.29 7.14
C ILE A 155 -0.07 -2.39 6.94
N ILE A 156 0.30 -2.65 5.69
CA ILE A 156 1.37 -3.57 5.31
C ILE A 156 2.65 -2.77 5.11
N LEU A 157 3.64 -2.98 5.98
CA LEU A 157 4.90 -2.24 5.97
C LEU A 157 5.98 -3.06 5.26
N VAL A 158 6.39 -2.65 4.06
CA VAL A 158 7.29 -3.44 3.23
C VAL A 158 8.72 -2.89 3.27
N GLY A 159 9.60 -3.66 3.90
CA GLY A 159 11.02 -3.36 4.02
C GLY A 159 11.38 -2.49 5.22
N GLN A 160 12.68 -2.46 5.54
CA GLN A 160 13.22 -1.86 6.76
C GLN A 160 12.84 -0.39 6.95
N MET A 161 12.83 0.41 5.88
CA MET A 161 12.53 1.84 5.98
C MET A 161 11.07 2.10 6.35
N ALA A 162 10.13 1.41 5.68
CA ALA A 162 8.70 1.52 6.00
C ALA A 162 8.44 1.02 7.42
N ILE A 163 9.03 -0.11 7.80
CA ILE A 163 8.92 -0.64 9.17
C ILE A 163 9.42 0.37 10.20
N ALA A 164 10.60 0.95 9.98
CA ALA A 164 11.21 1.90 10.91
C ALA A 164 10.41 3.21 11.06
N ARG A 165 9.78 3.70 9.99
CA ARG A 165 8.94 4.91 10.03
C ARG A 165 7.73 4.77 10.97
N PHE A 166 7.21 3.56 11.14
CA PHE A 166 6.00 3.30 11.92
C PHE A 166 6.28 2.67 13.29
N LEU A 167 7.30 1.80 13.39
CA LEU A 167 7.58 1.01 14.59
C LEU A 167 8.88 1.38 15.30
N GLY A 168 9.59 2.39 14.80
CA GLY A 168 10.93 2.74 15.23
C GLY A 168 12.01 1.80 14.67
N PRO A 169 13.30 2.13 14.84
CA PRO A 169 14.40 1.29 14.39
C PRO A 169 14.38 -0.08 15.09
N GLY A 170 14.93 -1.10 14.43
CA GLY A 170 15.05 -2.46 14.97
C GLY A 170 15.21 -3.50 13.87
N PRO A 171 15.70 -4.71 14.19
CA PRO A 171 15.96 -5.76 13.20
C PRO A 171 14.66 -6.35 12.63
N LEU A 172 14.70 -6.83 11.38
CA LEU A 172 13.54 -7.46 10.72
C LEU A 172 13.07 -8.71 11.46
N GLU A 173 13.99 -9.44 12.07
CA GLU A 173 13.78 -10.69 12.78
C GLU A 173 12.83 -10.56 13.97
N GLU A 174 12.78 -9.37 14.58
CA GLU A 174 11.93 -9.03 15.71
C GLU A 174 10.55 -8.52 15.29
N ARG A 175 10.40 -8.11 14.02
CA ARG A 175 9.21 -7.43 13.50
C ARG A 175 8.41 -8.32 12.54
N VAL A 176 9.06 -8.98 11.59
CA VAL A 176 8.42 -9.82 10.58
C VAL A 176 7.83 -11.08 11.23
N GLY A 177 6.57 -11.37 10.91
CA GLY A 177 5.83 -12.50 11.49
C GLY A 177 5.02 -12.13 12.72
N ARG A 178 4.98 -10.85 13.10
CA ARG A 178 4.17 -10.28 14.17
C ARG A 178 3.25 -9.18 13.61
N SER A 179 2.28 -8.75 14.41
CA SER A 179 1.45 -7.59 14.15
C SER A 179 1.60 -6.56 15.26
N PHE A 180 1.37 -5.29 14.94
CA PHE A 180 1.52 -4.15 15.86
C PHE A 180 0.31 -3.23 15.76
N GLY A 181 -0.07 -2.56 16.85
CA GLY A 181 -1.27 -1.72 16.86
C GLY A 181 -2.58 -2.53 16.83
N LYS A 182 -3.68 -1.83 17.09
CA LYS A 182 -5.05 -2.41 17.11
C LYS A 182 -6.00 -1.75 16.10
N ASP A 183 -5.74 -0.49 15.76
CA ASP A 183 -6.52 0.29 14.79
C ASP A 183 -5.68 1.48 14.31
N PRO A 184 -4.96 1.37 13.18
CA PRO A 184 -4.80 0.19 12.34
C PRO A 184 -3.98 -0.95 12.97
N VAL A 185 -4.15 -2.16 12.44
CA VAL A 185 -3.20 -3.26 12.62
C VAL A 185 -2.09 -3.16 11.57
N MET A 186 -0.84 -3.10 12.02
CA MET A 186 0.35 -3.02 11.18
C MET A 186 1.01 -4.39 11.05
N VAL A 187 1.30 -4.82 9.81
CA VAL A 187 1.97 -6.10 9.52
C VAL A 187 3.26 -5.85 8.74
N PRO A 188 4.43 -6.04 9.37
CA PRO A 188 5.73 -5.95 8.71
C PRO A 188 6.00 -7.11 7.74
N LEU A 189 6.48 -6.77 6.54
CA LEU A 189 7.04 -7.69 5.57
C LEU A 189 8.48 -7.28 5.23
N PRO A 190 9.38 -8.24 4.96
CA PRO A 190 10.68 -7.92 4.38
C PRO A 190 10.48 -7.32 2.98
N HIS A 191 11.52 -6.68 2.43
CA HIS A 191 11.43 -6.20 1.06
C HIS A 191 11.44 -7.38 0.08
N PRO A 192 10.52 -7.44 -0.91
CA PRO A 192 10.40 -8.57 -1.85
C PRO A 192 11.47 -8.63 -2.94
N SER A 193 12.43 -7.70 -2.94
CA SER A 193 13.55 -7.76 -3.89
C SER A 193 14.53 -8.88 -3.53
N GLY A 194 14.96 -9.64 -4.54
CA GLY A 194 16.07 -10.59 -4.39
C GLY A 194 17.45 -9.96 -4.14
N GLN A 195 17.55 -8.63 -4.00
CA GLN A 195 18.81 -7.97 -3.60
C GLN A 195 19.19 -8.32 -2.15
N SER A 196 18.20 -8.50 -1.27
CA SER A 196 18.45 -8.90 0.11
C SER A 196 18.57 -10.43 0.20
N ARG A 197 19.63 -10.92 0.84
CA ARG A 197 19.81 -12.33 1.17
C ARG A 197 19.00 -12.79 2.39
N TRP A 198 18.21 -11.90 3.00
CA TRP A 198 17.49 -12.17 4.25
C TRP A 198 16.59 -13.42 4.17
N LEU A 199 15.95 -13.65 3.03
CA LEU A 199 15.08 -14.81 2.80
C LEU A 199 15.84 -16.11 2.45
N ASN A 200 17.17 -16.09 2.33
CA ASN A 200 17.94 -17.32 2.15
C ASN A 200 17.89 -18.18 3.43
N ASP A 201 17.82 -17.54 4.60
CA ASP A 201 17.64 -18.20 5.89
C ASP A 201 16.22 -18.82 6.00
N ALA A 202 16.19 -20.11 6.37
CA ALA A 202 14.94 -20.86 6.56
C ALA A 202 14.06 -20.30 7.69
N LEU A 203 14.64 -19.78 8.78
CA LEU A 203 13.91 -19.14 9.87
C LEU A 203 13.22 -17.86 9.41
N ASN A 204 13.89 -17.09 8.55
CA ASN A 204 13.33 -15.87 7.96
C ASN A 204 12.19 -16.16 6.97
N ARG A 205 12.28 -17.26 6.21
CA ARG A 205 11.14 -17.77 5.43
C ARG A 205 9.96 -18.12 6.33
N ARG A 206 10.18 -18.78 7.47
CA ARG A 206 9.11 -19.04 8.46
C ARG A 206 8.54 -17.77 9.09
N ARG A 207 9.32 -16.69 9.24
CA ARG A 207 8.82 -15.37 9.66
C ARG A 207 7.88 -14.78 8.61
N LEU A 208 8.27 -14.85 7.34
CA LEU A 208 7.41 -14.43 6.22
C LEU A 208 6.09 -15.22 6.22
N GLU A 209 6.11 -16.55 6.33
CA GLU A 209 4.88 -17.36 6.37
C GLU A 209 3.91 -16.92 7.45
N ARG A 210 4.43 -16.64 8.66
CA ARG A 210 3.61 -16.14 9.76
C ARG A 210 2.99 -14.78 9.45
N ALA A 211 3.73 -13.88 8.79
CA ALA A 211 3.22 -12.59 8.38
C ALA A 211 2.12 -12.72 7.31
N LEU A 212 2.29 -13.61 6.34
CA LEU A 212 1.26 -13.89 5.33
C LEU A 212 0.00 -14.53 5.94
N ALA A 213 0.17 -15.42 6.93
CA ALA A 213 -0.95 -15.97 7.69
C ALA A 213 -1.70 -14.90 8.52
N LEU A 214 -0.99 -13.91 9.07
CA LEU A 214 -1.61 -12.76 9.74
C LEU A 214 -2.45 -11.93 8.75
N ILE A 215 -1.91 -11.59 7.58
CA ILE A 215 -2.64 -10.86 6.53
C ILE A 215 -3.89 -11.64 6.10
N ARG A 216 -3.78 -12.97 5.94
CA ARG A 216 -4.91 -13.85 5.62
C ARG A 216 -6.03 -13.75 6.66
N ARG A 217 -5.70 -13.85 7.95
CA ARG A 217 -6.69 -13.74 9.04
C ARG A 217 -7.37 -12.38 9.05
N LEU A 218 -6.61 -11.30 8.90
CA LEU A 218 -7.14 -9.95 8.84
C LEU A 218 -8.08 -9.76 7.65
N ARG A 219 -7.71 -10.28 6.46
CA ARG A 219 -8.58 -10.27 5.27
C ARG A 219 -9.91 -10.98 5.51
N VAL A 220 -9.88 -12.17 6.11
CA VAL A 220 -11.12 -12.92 6.43
C VAL A 220 -12.00 -12.14 7.41
N SER A 221 -11.41 -11.56 8.44
CA SER A 221 -12.14 -10.74 9.42
C SER A 221 -12.81 -9.52 8.77
N LEU A 222 -12.11 -8.83 7.86
CA LEU A 222 -12.64 -7.68 7.13
C LEU A 222 -13.82 -8.06 6.21
N GLN A 223 -13.81 -9.27 5.63
CA GLN A 223 -14.90 -9.77 4.79
C GLN A 223 -16.14 -10.16 5.58
N GLN A 224 -15.98 -10.59 6.84
CA GLN A 224 -17.07 -11.01 7.71
C GLN A 224 -17.80 -9.84 8.38
N ASP A 225 -17.19 -8.65 8.42
CA ASP A 225 -17.83 -7.42 8.90
C ASP A 225 -17.81 -6.25 7.89
N PRO A 226 -18.58 -6.35 6.78
CA PRO A 226 -18.71 -5.26 5.81
C PRO A 226 -19.43 -4.03 6.39
N LYS A 227 -20.25 -4.23 7.43
CA LYS A 227 -21.04 -3.15 8.08
C LYS A 227 -20.15 -2.26 8.95
N ALA A 228 -19.24 -2.80 9.75
CA ALA A 228 -18.24 -1.99 10.46
C ALA A 228 -17.29 -1.28 9.50
N THR A 229 -16.93 -1.92 8.38
CA THR A 229 -16.10 -1.31 7.33
C THR A 229 -16.80 -0.09 6.69
N ARG A 230 -18.11 -0.19 6.36
CA ARG A 230 -18.90 0.93 5.83
C ARG A 230 -19.26 1.98 6.88
N ALA A 231 -19.59 1.58 8.10
CA ALA A 231 -19.92 2.48 9.20
C ALA A 231 -18.70 3.30 9.64
N ARG A 232 -17.50 2.70 9.66
CA ARG A 232 -16.23 3.41 9.83
C ARG A 232 -15.99 4.39 8.68
N ALA A 233 -16.16 3.98 7.42
CA ALA A 233 -16.02 4.90 6.28
C ALA A 233 -16.98 6.10 6.35
N SER A 234 -18.23 5.92 6.82
CA SER A 234 -19.20 7.01 7.02
C SER A 234 -18.94 7.87 8.27
N ALA A 235 -18.64 7.27 9.42
CA ALA A 235 -18.34 7.99 10.67
C ALA A 235 -17.00 8.77 10.61
N ARG A 236 -16.11 8.41 9.68
CA ARG A 236 -14.81 9.09 9.47
C ARG A 236 -14.93 10.34 8.59
N LEU A 237 -15.99 10.44 7.78
CA LEU A 237 -16.30 11.65 6.99
C LEU A 237 -16.70 12.82 7.88
N THR A 238 -17.51 12.57 8.93
CA THR A 238 -17.93 13.61 9.88
C THR A 238 -16.74 14.15 10.66
N ALA A 239 -15.79 13.30 11.09
CA ALA A 239 -14.60 13.76 11.80
C ALA A 239 -13.61 14.56 10.92
N SER A 240 -13.39 14.12 9.66
CA SER A 240 -12.47 14.81 8.74
C SER A 240 -13.04 16.13 8.22
N ALA A 241 -14.35 16.20 7.93
CA ALA A 241 -15.01 17.45 7.53
C ALA A 241 -14.98 18.52 8.64
N VAL A 242 -15.16 18.11 9.91
CA VAL A 242 -15.05 19.01 11.07
C VAL A 242 -13.61 19.52 11.26
N SER A 243 -12.61 18.68 11.01
CA SER A 243 -11.18 19.06 11.10
C SER A 243 -10.73 19.96 9.95
N ALA A 244 -11.26 19.76 8.73
CA ALA A 244 -10.99 20.61 7.57
C ALA A 244 -11.65 22.00 7.69
N ALA A 245 -12.83 22.09 8.32
CA ALA A 245 -13.51 23.37 8.59
C ALA A 245 -12.75 24.23 9.61
N LYS A 246 -12.25 23.62 10.69
CA LYS A 246 -11.47 24.30 11.76
C LYS A 246 -10.08 24.80 11.35
N ARG A 247 -9.54 24.35 10.20
CA ARG A 247 -8.23 24.80 9.68
C ARG A 247 -8.35 25.98 8.70
N ARG A 248 -9.57 26.44 8.42
CA ARG A 248 -9.87 27.57 7.54
C ARG A 248 -10.37 28.82 8.28
N GLU A 249 -10.44 28.75 9.62
CA GLU A 249 -10.65 29.86 10.56
C GLU A 249 -9.31 30.18 11.24
#